data_AF-A0A1Y1LWA6-F1
#
_entry.id   AF-A0A1Y1LWA6-F1
#
_cell.length_a   1.000
_cell.length_b   1.000
_cell.length_c   1.000
_cell.angle_alpha   90.00
_cell.angle_beta   90.00
_cell.angle_gamma   90.00
#
_symmetry.space_group_name_H-M   'P 1'
#
loop_
_entity.id
_entity.type
_entity.pdbx_description
1 polymer ?
#
loop_
_entity_poly.entity_id
_entity_poly.type
_entity_poly.pdbx_seq_one_letter_code
_entity_poly.pdbx_strand_id
1 'polypeptide(L)'
;AYRVFGCKGQAGNDVLIAAFNQAYQDGANIITASIGGPSGWSEDPWAEAVSRIVDKGVPCTVSAGNEGAEGIFYASTAANGRRVSAIASYDNVQTPTLIYSSKYQIDGDADTKFGYVPSDPASWDGVTLPAWSNSLDPTIPNDGCDPFPANTPDLSKYIVLIRRGSCSFAQKVNNALAKGAKYVIVYNNNAVGAIPMDLTGVPAGSIKAASMIDGTTGATFINALKDGKKLTLKMVSPQKTDSEVSTSNNTITGGALSTFTSWGPTWEMDTKPQFGAVGGNVLSTYPRALGSYAVLSGTSMSCPQTAGIIALIHEVRGTYDPELIQNLLSANANPQLFNDGTKFYDFLAPVPQQGGGLIQAYDAAYATTLLSPSSLSFNDTDHFVETLKFKLQNTDSKKITYKITHAP
;
A
#
# COMPACT_ATOMS: atom_id res chain seq x y z
N ALA A 1 -5.44 -14.23 17.84
CA ALA A 1 -4.36 -13.49 17.17
C ALA A 1 -3.04 -13.87 17.83
N TYR A 2 -2.02 -14.19 17.02
CA TYR A 2 -0.73 -14.70 17.50
C TYR A 2 0.33 -13.64 17.27
N ARG A 3 0.87 -13.04 18.34
CA ARG A 3 1.91 -12.01 18.23
C ARG A 3 3.28 -12.68 18.10
N VAL A 4 3.90 -12.55 16.93
CA VAL A 4 5.23 -13.13 16.65
C VAL A 4 6.37 -12.13 16.75
N PHE A 5 6.08 -10.83 16.60
CA PHE A 5 7.10 -9.79 16.69
C PHE A 5 7.34 -9.31 18.11
N GLY A 6 8.62 -9.32 18.50
CA GLY A 6 9.13 -8.57 19.65
C GLY A 6 9.37 -7.09 19.33
N CYS A 7 10.00 -6.37 20.27
CA CYS A 7 10.29 -4.92 20.12
C CYS A 7 11.25 -4.58 18.97
N LYS A 8 11.99 -5.57 18.44
CA LYS A 8 12.94 -5.39 17.32
C LYS A 8 12.31 -5.62 15.94
N GLY A 9 11.04 -6.02 15.87
CA GLY A 9 10.33 -6.19 14.59
C GLY A 9 10.78 -7.39 13.75
N GLN A 10 11.44 -8.39 14.34
CA GLN A 10 11.85 -9.62 13.66
C GLN A 10 11.33 -10.85 14.41
N ALA A 11 11.16 -11.94 13.68
CA ALA A 11 10.76 -13.24 14.20
C ALA A 11 11.57 -14.35 13.49
N GLY A 12 12.02 -15.34 14.24
CA GLY A 12 12.67 -16.52 13.67
C GLY A 12 11.64 -17.55 13.16
N ASN A 13 12.09 -18.45 12.30
CA ASN A 13 11.25 -19.55 11.78
C ASN A 13 10.64 -20.38 12.90
N ASP A 14 11.34 -20.58 14.02
CA ASP A 14 10.84 -21.30 15.20
C ASP A 14 9.56 -20.66 15.78
N VAL A 15 9.54 -19.33 15.94
CA VAL A 15 8.39 -18.58 16.44
C VAL A 15 7.23 -18.61 15.42
N LEU A 16 7.54 -18.48 14.13
CA LEU A 16 6.53 -18.49 13.06
C LEU A 16 5.87 -19.87 12.92
N ILE A 17 6.67 -20.94 12.92
CA ILE A 17 6.19 -22.31 12.90
C ILE A 17 5.35 -22.60 14.15
N ALA A 18 5.79 -22.17 15.34
CA ALA A 18 5.02 -22.34 16.57
C ALA A 18 3.65 -21.63 16.51
N ALA A 19 3.61 -20.40 15.99
CA ALA A 19 2.36 -19.64 15.85
C ALA A 19 1.38 -20.30 14.86
N PHE A 20 1.87 -20.78 13.71
CA PHE A 20 1.04 -21.49 12.73
C PHE A 20 0.52 -22.83 13.28
N ASN A 21 1.37 -23.59 13.97
CA ASN A 21 0.96 -24.83 14.62
C ASN A 21 -0.09 -24.57 15.71
N GLN A 22 0.08 -23.52 16.52
CA GLN A 22 -0.91 -23.15 17.54
C GLN A 22 -2.23 -22.72 16.89
N ALA A 23 -2.18 -21.90 15.83
CA ALA A 23 -3.36 -21.49 15.08
C ALA A 23 -4.15 -22.68 14.53
N TYR A 24 -3.45 -23.66 13.97
CA TYR A 24 -4.04 -24.90 13.50
C TYR A 24 -4.67 -25.71 14.65
N GLN A 25 -3.95 -25.89 15.77
CA GLN A 25 -4.44 -26.63 16.94
C GLN A 25 -5.65 -25.98 17.61
N ASP A 26 -5.71 -24.65 17.61
CA ASP A 26 -6.85 -23.87 18.13
C ASP A 26 -8.07 -23.92 17.19
N GLY A 27 -7.96 -24.59 16.04
CA GLY A 27 -9.07 -24.81 15.11
C GLY A 27 -9.32 -23.67 14.13
N ALA A 28 -8.29 -22.90 13.76
CA ALA A 28 -8.43 -21.84 12.77
C ALA A 28 -8.91 -22.40 11.42
N ASN A 29 -9.96 -21.81 10.85
CA ASN A 29 -10.45 -22.16 9.52
C ASN A 29 -9.60 -21.56 8.39
N ILE A 30 -8.96 -20.43 8.64
CA ILE A 30 -8.06 -19.73 7.70
C ILE A 30 -6.91 -19.18 8.53
N ILE A 31 -5.67 -19.29 8.03
CA ILE A 31 -4.51 -18.65 8.65
C ILE A 31 -3.96 -17.59 7.68
N THR A 32 -3.79 -16.36 8.16
CA THR A 32 -3.26 -15.25 7.36
C THR A 32 -2.01 -14.67 8.01
N ALA A 33 -0.97 -14.43 7.21
CA ALA A 33 0.29 -13.92 7.70
C ALA A 33 0.89 -12.89 6.74
N SER A 34 0.93 -11.65 7.21
CA SER A 34 1.50 -10.49 6.51
C SER A 34 2.97 -10.29 6.90
N ILE A 35 3.76 -11.37 6.82
CA ILE A 35 5.17 -11.41 7.19
C ILE A 35 5.91 -12.33 6.21
N GLY A 36 7.18 -12.03 5.97
CA GLY A 36 8.08 -12.94 5.29
C GLY A 36 9.42 -12.27 5.03
N GLY A 37 10.13 -12.82 4.06
CA GLY A 37 11.42 -12.32 3.60
C GLY A 37 11.84 -13.08 2.35
N PRO A 38 12.76 -12.54 1.54
CA PRO A 38 13.18 -13.18 0.30
C PRO A 38 13.68 -14.61 0.54
N SER A 39 13.03 -15.58 -0.09
CA SER A 39 13.40 -17.00 -0.09
C SER A 39 12.70 -17.71 -1.24
N GLY A 40 13.47 -18.40 -2.08
CA GLY A 40 12.90 -19.09 -3.24
C GLY A 40 12.74 -20.60 -3.10
N TRP A 41 13.14 -21.23 -1.98
CA TRP A 41 13.00 -22.68 -1.80
C TRP A 41 11.71 -23.04 -1.06
N SER A 42 10.87 -23.92 -1.63
CA SER A 42 9.63 -24.34 -0.99
C SER A 42 9.86 -25.24 0.24
N GLU A 43 11.05 -25.83 0.35
CA GLU A 43 11.50 -26.69 1.46
C GLU A 43 12.08 -25.90 2.65
N ASP A 44 12.09 -24.57 2.61
CA ASP A 44 12.41 -23.77 3.80
C ASP A 44 11.52 -24.22 4.99
N PRO A 45 12.08 -24.38 6.21
CA PRO A 45 11.35 -24.92 7.34
C PRO A 45 9.98 -24.28 7.62
N TRP A 46 9.86 -22.96 7.42
CA TRP A 46 8.58 -22.30 7.63
C TRP A 46 7.60 -22.58 6.48
N ALA A 47 8.04 -22.46 5.22
CA ALA A 47 7.25 -22.84 4.05
C ALA A 47 6.71 -24.28 4.12
N GLU A 48 7.57 -25.24 4.44
CA GLU A 48 7.18 -26.65 4.59
C GLU A 48 6.14 -26.86 5.71
N ALA A 49 6.29 -26.16 6.84
CA ALA A 49 5.31 -26.23 7.93
C ALA A 49 3.94 -25.66 7.50
N VAL A 50 3.92 -24.54 6.79
CA VAL A 50 2.67 -23.94 6.29
C VAL A 50 2.03 -24.84 5.22
N SER A 51 2.81 -25.41 4.30
CA SER A 51 2.32 -26.37 3.31
C SER A 51 1.64 -27.57 3.96
N ARG A 52 2.23 -28.15 5.02
CA ARG A 52 1.60 -29.26 5.76
C ARG A 52 0.28 -28.89 6.44
N ILE A 53 0.10 -27.63 6.83
CA ILE A 53 -1.17 -27.15 7.39
C ILE A 53 -2.22 -27.00 6.29
N VAL A 54 -1.82 -26.47 5.13
CA VAL A 54 -2.67 -26.41 3.93
C VAL A 54 -3.12 -27.81 3.50
N ASP A 55 -2.22 -28.78 3.53
CA ASP A 55 -2.51 -30.19 3.20
C ASP A 55 -3.51 -30.85 4.14
N LYS A 56 -3.67 -30.30 5.35
CA LYS A 56 -4.67 -30.72 6.33
C LYS A 56 -5.99 -29.95 6.21
N GLY A 57 -6.17 -29.18 5.13
CA GLY A 57 -7.43 -28.52 4.79
C GLY A 57 -7.60 -27.11 5.37
N VAL A 58 -6.52 -26.46 5.85
CA VAL A 58 -6.59 -25.07 6.35
C VAL A 58 -5.91 -24.12 5.36
N PRO A 59 -6.68 -23.33 4.59
CA PRO A 59 -6.12 -22.40 3.63
C PRO A 59 -5.28 -21.34 4.32
N CYS A 60 -4.07 -21.13 3.79
CA CYS A 60 -3.12 -20.15 4.28
C CYS A 60 -2.87 -19.07 3.22
N THR A 61 -3.05 -17.80 3.60
CA THR A 61 -2.68 -16.64 2.79
C THR A 61 -1.42 -16.01 3.35
N VAL A 62 -0.41 -15.80 2.51
CA VAL A 62 0.85 -15.16 2.92
C VAL A 62 1.18 -14.04 1.92
N SER A 63 1.61 -12.89 2.43
CA SER A 63 2.02 -11.75 1.60
C SER A 63 3.18 -12.13 0.65
N ALA A 64 3.10 -11.74 -0.62
CA ALA A 64 4.16 -12.07 -1.59
C ALA A 64 5.51 -11.39 -1.30
N GLY A 65 5.52 -10.26 -0.57
CA GLY A 65 6.70 -9.44 -0.29
C GLY A 65 6.59 -8.04 -0.90
N ASN A 66 7.54 -7.15 -0.57
CA ASN A 66 7.55 -5.75 -1.01
C ASN A 66 8.86 -5.36 -1.72
N GLU A 67 9.53 -6.33 -2.33
CA GLU A 67 10.85 -6.23 -2.98
C GLU A 67 10.74 -6.20 -4.51
N GLY A 68 9.64 -5.68 -5.05
CA GLY A 68 9.39 -5.66 -6.51
C GLY A 68 10.47 -4.95 -7.34
N ALA A 69 11.25 -4.06 -6.73
CA ALA A 69 12.40 -3.41 -7.37
C ALA A 69 13.57 -4.36 -7.67
N GLU A 70 13.64 -5.51 -6.98
CA GLU A 70 14.69 -6.52 -7.18
C GLU A 70 14.43 -7.39 -8.42
N GLY A 71 13.18 -7.38 -8.93
CA GLY A 71 12.78 -8.14 -10.11
C GLY A 71 12.41 -9.59 -9.80
N ILE A 72 12.58 -10.46 -10.80
CA ILE A 72 12.20 -11.88 -10.74
C ILE A 72 13.01 -12.68 -9.71
N PHE A 73 12.48 -13.83 -9.29
CA PHE A 73 13.09 -14.75 -8.32
C PHE A 73 13.17 -14.23 -6.88
N TYR A 74 12.24 -13.35 -6.51
CA TYR A 74 12.17 -12.70 -5.20
C TYR A 74 10.93 -13.12 -4.40
N ALA A 75 10.47 -14.35 -4.59
CA ALA A 75 9.39 -14.93 -3.79
C ALA A 75 9.72 -14.85 -2.28
N SER A 76 8.70 -14.65 -1.45
CA SER A 76 8.85 -14.62 0.00
C SER A 76 8.74 -16.02 0.62
N THR A 77 9.51 -16.29 1.68
CA THR A 77 9.33 -17.46 2.54
C THR A 77 7.88 -17.57 3.05
N ALA A 78 7.46 -18.82 3.23
CA ALA A 78 6.10 -19.31 3.40
C ALA A 78 5.13 -19.03 2.25
N ALA A 79 5.17 -17.85 1.62
CA ALA A 79 4.39 -17.58 0.42
C ALA A 79 4.79 -18.51 -0.73
N ASN A 80 6.07 -18.85 -0.82
CA ASN A 80 6.64 -19.83 -1.76
C ASN A 80 6.27 -21.29 -1.46
N GLY A 81 5.62 -21.58 -0.33
CA GLY A 81 5.21 -22.94 0.03
C GLY A 81 4.23 -23.56 -0.97
N ARG A 82 4.29 -24.88 -1.10
CA ARG A 82 3.36 -25.70 -1.90
C ARG A 82 1.92 -25.47 -1.44
N ARG A 83 1.02 -25.19 -2.38
CA ARG A 83 -0.42 -24.84 -2.16
C ARG A 83 -0.68 -23.62 -1.26
N VAL A 84 0.33 -22.96 -0.70
CA VAL A 84 0.14 -21.70 0.04
C VAL A 84 -0.25 -20.61 -0.95
N SER A 85 -1.22 -19.77 -0.59
CA SER A 85 -1.66 -18.68 -1.47
C SER A 85 -0.77 -17.45 -1.23
N ALA A 86 0.18 -17.21 -2.14
CA ALA A 86 0.98 -15.99 -2.17
C ALA A 86 0.18 -14.84 -2.79
N ILE A 87 0.07 -13.73 -2.06
CA ILE A 87 -0.84 -12.63 -2.42
C ILE A 87 -0.06 -11.40 -2.88
N ALA A 88 -0.21 -11.05 -4.16
CA ALA A 88 0.31 -9.82 -4.73
C ALA A 88 -0.46 -8.58 -4.23
N SER A 89 0.13 -7.40 -4.41
CA SER A 89 -0.52 -6.11 -4.12
C SER A 89 -0.95 -5.41 -5.40
N TYR A 90 -2.19 -4.92 -5.41
CA TYR A 90 -2.71 -4.00 -6.40
C TYR A 90 -2.98 -2.63 -5.78
N ASP A 91 -2.78 -1.58 -6.56
CA ASP A 91 -3.03 -0.21 -6.14
C ASP A 91 -4.52 0.11 -6.22
N ASN A 92 -5.01 0.80 -5.17
CA ASN A 92 -6.39 1.25 -5.11
C ASN A 92 -6.70 2.23 -6.25
N VAL A 93 -7.88 2.08 -6.86
CA VAL A 93 -8.40 3.02 -7.88
C VAL A 93 -8.86 4.34 -7.26
N GLN A 94 -9.18 4.33 -5.96
CA GLN A 94 -9.50 5.50 -5.16
C GLN A 94 -8.53 5.58 -3.99
N THR A 95 -7.61 6.53 -4.00
CA THR A 95 -6.64 6.68 -2.91
C THR A 95 -7.30 7.37 -1.72
N PRO A 96 -7.48 6.69 -0.57
CA PRO A 96 -7.96 7.32 0.64
C PRO A 96 -6.84 8.16 1.27
N THR A 97 -7.22 9.27 1.88
CA THR A 97 -6.32 10.14 2.64
C THR A 97 -7.03 10.57 3.92
N LEU A 98 -6.29 10.53 5.04
CA LEU A 98 -6.77 11.05 6.31
C LEU A 98 -6.43 12.53 6.42
N ILE A 99 -7.47 13.35 6.49
CA ILE A 99 -7.37 14.79 6.68
C ILE A 99 -7.64 15.08 8.16
N TYR A 100 -6.68 15.72 8.80
CA TYR A 100 -6.75 16.10 10.22
C TYR A 100 -7.10 17.57 10.35
N SER A 101 -7.80 17.94 11.42
CA SER A 101 -8.18 19.34 11.65
C SER A 101 -7.12 20.11 12.43
N SER A 102 -6.91 21.37 12.05
CA SER A 102 -6.17 22.36 12.83
C SER A 102 -6.83 23.73 12.69
N LYS A 103 -6.27 24.75 13.34
CA LYS A 103 -6.88 26.07 13.39
C LYS A 103 -5.93 27.16 12.93
N TYR A 104 -6.46 28.23 12.37
CA TYR A 104 -5.71 29.44 12.09
C TYR A 104 -6.47 30.68 12.55
N GLN A 105 -5.74 31.78 12.70
CA GLN A 105 -6.26 33.11 12.96
C GLN A 105 -5.59 34.11 12.01
N ILE A 106 -6.35 35.09 11.55
CA ILE A 106 -5.85 36.26 10.80
C ILE A 106 -6.06 37.46 11.71
N ASP A 107 -5.00 38.23 11.99
CA ASP A 107 -5.04 39.43 12.85
C ASP A 107 -5.64 39.24 14.25
N GLY A 108 -5.64 38.00 14.75
CA GLY A 108 -6.19 37.66 16.06
C GLY A 108 -7.71 37.42 16.07
N ASP A 109 -8.34 37.31 14.90
CA ASP A 109 -9.74 36.93 14.73
C ASP A 109 -10.06 35.56 15.37
N ALA A 110 -11.35 35.20 15.39
CA ALA A 110 -11.80 33.91 15.87
C ALA A 110 -11.10 32.74 15.14
N ASP A 111 -10.83 31.66 15.88
CA ASP A 111 -10.22 30.45 15.33
C ASP A 111 -11.06 29.89 14.19
N THR A 112 -10.46 29.74 13.01
CA THR A 112 -11.07 29.06 11.85
C THR A 112 -10.41 27.71 11.64
N LYS A 113 -11.22 26.65 11.45
CA LYS A 113 -10.72 25.30 11.19
C LYS A 113 -10.21 25.17 9.75
N PHE A 114 -9.18 24.36 9.56
CA PHE A 114 -8.73 23.91 8.24
C PHE A 114 -8.25 22.45 8.31
N GLY A 115 -8.25 21.78 7.17
CA GLY A 115 -7.78 20.41 7.02
C GLY A 115 -6.31 20.36 6.61
N TYR A 116 -5.55 19.40 7.12
CA TYR A 116 -4.18 19.14 6.71
C TYR A 116 -3.86 17.64 6.68
N VAL A 117 -2.89 17.25 5.87
CA VAL A 117 -2.38 15.89 5.75
C VAL A 117 -0.94 15.86 6.27
N PRO A 118 -0.66 15.19 7.40
CA PRO A 118 0.69 15.12 7.96
C PRO A 118 1.65 14.34 7.05
N SER A 119 2.92 14.73 7.07
CA SER A 119 4.05 13.95 6.54
C SER A 119 4.96 13.55 7.71
N ASP A 120 5.87 12.58 7.53
CA ASP A 120 6.85 12.23 8.58
C ASP A 120 8.07 13.15 8.50
N PRO A 121 8.51 13.82 9.60
CA PRO A 121 7.93 13.83 10.94
C PRO A 121 6.67 14.71 11.07
N ALA A 122 5.80 14.38 12.04
CA ALA A 122 4.50 15.03 12.27
C ALA A 122 4.34 15.64 13.69
N SER A 123 5.41 16.21 14.27
CA SER A 123 5.41 16.77 15.63
C SER A 123 4.71 18.13 15.72
N TRP A 124 3.41 18.15 15.41
CA TRP A 124 2.56 19.35 15.36
C TRP A 124 1.93 19.75 16.71
N ASP A 125 2.07 18.92 17.74
CA ASP A 125 1.43 19.14 19.04
C ASP A 125 1.84 20.47 19.69
N GLY A 126 0.85 21.32 19.99
CA GLY A 126 1.05 22.60 20.66
C GLY A 126 1.79 23.66 19.82
N VAL A 127 2.01 23.43 18.53
CA VAL A 127 2.71 24.39 17.66
C VAL A 127 1.77 25.54 17.31
N THR A 128 2.02 26.71 17.90
CA THR A 128 1.33 27.97 17.58
C THR A 128 2.34 29.01 17.12
N LEU A 129 2.44 29.24 15.81
CA LEU A 129 3.45 30.13 15.22
C LEU A 129 2.86 31.00 14.11
N PRO A 130 3.42 32.19 13.85
CA PRO A 130 3.10 32.95 12.65
C PRO A 130 3.51 32.17 11.40
N ALA A 131 2.73 32.30 10.34
CA ALA A 131 3.10 31.79 9.02
C ALA A 131 4.06 32.76 8.32
N TRP A 132 4.95 32.21 7.50
CA TRP A 132 5.81 32.98 6.59
C TRP A 132 5.84 32.29 5.23
N SER A 133 5.89 33.06 4.14
CA SER A 133 6.02 32.53 2.78
C SER A 133 7.11 33.29 2.03
N ASN A 134 7.86 32.58 1.21
CA ASN A 134 8.85 33.16 0.31
C ASN A 134 8.17 33.89 -0.87
N SER A 135 7.06 33.34 -1.35
CA SER A 135 6.23 33.95 -2.40
C SER A 135 4.87 34.35 -1.85
N LEU A 136 4.42 35.57 -2.17
CA LEU A 136 3.06 36.05 -1.88
C LEU A 136 2.13 35.93 -3.10
N ASP A 137 2.57 35.20 -4.12
CA ASP A 137 1.77 34.85 -5.29
C ASP A 137 1.49 33.33 -5.28
N PRO A 138 0.21 32.93 -5.11
CA PRO A 138 -0.17 31.52 -5.03
C PRO A 138 -0.18 30.81 -6.39
N THR A 139 0.32 31.43 -7.46
CA THR A 139 0.39 30.84 -8.81
C THR A 139 1.79 30.42 -9.24
N ILE A 140 2.84 30.87 -8.53
CA ILE A 140 4.25 30.67 -8.92
C ILE A 140 4.69 29.19 -8.76
N PRO A 141 5.01 28.48 -9.86
CA PRO A 141 5.29 27.04 -9.80
C PRO A 141 6.67 26.69 -9.22
N ASN A 142 7.64 27.60 -9.25
CA ASN A 142 9.00 27.36 -8.73
C ASN A 142 9.22 27.85 -7.30
N ASP A 143 8.15 28.14 -6.54
CA ASP A 143 8.27 28.60 -5.15
C ASP A 143 9.04 27.59 -4.28
N GLY A 144 10.13 28.04 -3.65
CA GLY A 144 11.04 27.21 -2.87
C GLY A 144 11.91 26.22 -3.65
N CYS A 145 11.98 26.32 -4.98
CA CYS A 145 12.93 25.53 -5.76
C CYS A 145 14.35 26.12 -5.71
N ASP A 146 14.46 27.45 -5.74
CA ASP A 146 15.73 28.15 -5.58
C ASP A 146 16.03 28.45 -4.10
N PRO A 147 17.31 28.63 -3.73
CA PRO A 147 17.67 29.07 -2.39
C PRO A 147 16.93 30.35 -1.99
N PHE A 148 16.37 30.38 -0.78
CA PHE A 148 15.67 31.56 -0.27
C PHE A 148 16.63 32.77 -0.19
N PRO A 149 16.12 34.00 -0.45
CA PRO A 149 16.92 35.22 -0.43
C PRO A 149 17.83 35.38 0.79
N ALA A 150 18.98 36.04 0.61
CA ALA A 150 19.94 36.23 1.71
C ALA A 150 19.33 36.97 2.91
N ASN A 151 18.39 37.89 2.67
CA ASN A 151 17.67 38.67 3.66
C ASN A 151 16.45 37.97 4.27
N THR A 152 16.21 36.68 3.95
CA THR A 152 15.16 35.89 4.61
C THR A 152 15.42 35.85 6.13
N PRO A 153 14.41 36.14 6.98
CA PRO A 153 14.58 36.09 8.43
C PRO A 153 14.85 34.66 8.92
N ASP A 154 15.23 34.53 10.20
CA ASP A 154 15.31 33.22 10.85
C ASP A 154 13.93 32.55 10.89
N LEU A 155 13.78 31.47 10.12
CA LEU A 155 12.53 30.73 9.97
C LEU A 155 12.25 29.79 11.14
N SER A 156 13.11 29.71 12.16
CA SER A 156 12.89 28.88 13.35
C SER A 156 11.64 29.26 14.15
N LYS A 157 11.17 30.51 13.98
CA LYS A 157 9.99 31.09 14.66
C LYS A 157 8.72 31.07 13.81
N TYR A 158 8.74 30.45 12.64
CA TYR A 158 7.65 30.47 11.68
C TYR A 158 7.24 29.06 11.26
N ILE A 159 5.98 28.95 10.81
CA ILE A 159 5.57 27.86 9.93
C ILE A 159 5.73 28.35 8.49
N VAL A 160 6.61 27.69 7.73
CA VAL A 160 6.93 28.09 6.36
C VAL A 160 5.89 27.53 5.41
N LEU A 161 5.21 28.40 4.67
CA LEU A 161 4.29 28.05 3.60
C LEU A 161 5.05 28.03 2.27
N ILE A 162 4.90 26.96 1.49
CA ILE A 162 5.53 26.81 0.17
C ILE A 162 4.53 26.22 -0.80
N ARG A 163 4.43 26.74 -2.02
CA ARG A 163 3.56 26.14 -3.04
C ARG A 163 4.14 24.82 -3.57
N ARG A 164 3.28 23.81 -3.78
CA ARG A 164 3.64 22.65 -4.63
C ARG A 164 3.91 23.10 -6.07
N GLY A 165 4.93 22.54 -6.72
CA GLY A 165 5.20 22.88 -8.10
C GLY A 165 6.34 22.09 -8.73
N SER A 166 7.25 22.76 -9.42
CA SER A 166 8.18 22.15 -10.39
C SER A 166 9.33 21.32 -9.80
N CYS A 167 9.64 21.47 -8.52
CA CYS A 167 10.68 20.73 -7.82
C CYS A 167 10.12 19.84 -6.70
N SER A 168 10.94 18.91 -6.20
CA SER A 168 10.55 17.95 -5.17
C SER A 168 10.20 18.63 -3.83
N PHE A 169 9.39 17.95 -3.01
CA PHE A 169 9.08 18.43 -1.66
C PHE A 169 10.35 18.51 -0.79
N ALA A 170 11.22 17.51 -0.89
CA ALA A 170 12.50 17.50 -0.19
C ALA A 170 13.38 18.72 -0.53
N GLN A 171 13.46 19.12 -1.80
CA GLN A 171 14.21 20.32 -2.21
C GLN A 171 13.63 21.58 -1.57
N LYS A 172 12.30 21.75 -1.60
CA LYS A 172 11.61 22.89 -0.95
C LYS A 172 11.89 22.96 0.54
N VAL A 173 11.80 21.81 1.23
CA VAL A 173 12.07 21.70 2.67
C VAL A 173 13.54 22.00 2.98
N ASN A 174 14.49 21.50 2.17
CA ASN A 174 15.91 21.76 2.35
C ASN A 174 16.28 23.25 2.17
N ASN A 175 15.64 23.95 1.23
CA ASN A 175 15.82 25.40 1.05
C ASN A 175 15.28 26.21 2.25
N ALA A 176 14.14 25.80 2.82
CA ALA A 176 13.61 26.40 4.03
C ALA A 176 14.48 26.10 5.27
N LEU A 177 14.99 24.86 5.36
CA LEU A 177 15.91 24.41 6.41
C LEU A 177 17.19 25.25 6.45
N ALA A 178 17.73 25.62 5.28
CA ALA A 178 18.91 26.48 5.18
C ALA A 178 18.72 27.87 5.82
N LYS A 179 17.47 28.28 6.09
CA LYS A 179 17.10 29.51 6.80
C LYS A 179 16.55 29.27 8.21
N GLY A 180 16.72 28.06 8.75
CA GLY A 180 16.37 27.72 10.14
C GLY A 180 14.97 27.14 10.34
N ALA A 181 14.20 26.88 9.27
CA ALA A 181 12.84 26.37 9.37
C ALA A 181 12.76 25.06 10.17
N LYS A 182 11.76 24.93 11.04
CA LYS A 182 11.46 23.68 11.77
C LYS A 182 10.11 23.08 11.42
N TYR A 183 9.23 23.88 10.82
CA TYR A 183 7.87 23.51 10.48
C TYR A 183 7.57 24.00 9.07
N VAL A 184 7.16 23.08 8.19
CA VAL A 184 6.89 23.40 6.79
C VAL A 184 5.51 22.88 6.41
N ILE A 185 4.69 23.74 5.82
CA ILE A 185 3.44 23.32 5.18
C ILE A 185 3.56 23.62 3.70
N VAL A 186 3.42 22.59 2.88
CA VAL A 186 3.25 22.77 1.45
C VAL A 186 1.76 22.91 1.16
N TYR A 187 1.34 23.89 0.37
CA TYR A 187 -0.03 23.91 -0.12
C TYR A 187 -0.07 23.39 -1.55
N ASN A 188 -1.09 22.58 -1.83
CA ASN A 188 -1.24 21.94 -3.13
C ASN A 188 -1.45 23.01 -4.22
N ASN A 189 -1.18 22.63 -5.46
CA ASN A 189 -1.36 23.52 -6.60
C ASN A 189 -2.83 23.46 -7.07
N ASN A 190 -3.08 23.14 -8.35
CA ASN A 190 -4.42 22.98 -8.88
C ASN A 190 -4.96 21.55 -8.70
N ALA A 191 -4.15 20.63 -8.15
CA ALA A 191 -4.58 19.27 -7.85
C ALA A 191 -5.56 19.24 -6.68
N VAL A 192 -6.54 18.32 -6.74
CA VAL A 192 -7.55 18.13 -5.70
C VAL A 192 -6.92 17.54 -4.44
N GLY A 193 -7.35 18.03 -3.28
CA GLY A 193 -6.98 17.50 -1.98
C GLY A 193 -5.56 17.85 -1.53
N ALA A 194 -5.07 17.12 -0.53
CA ALA A 194 -3.72 17.19 -0.01
C ALA A 194 -3.18 15.76 0.11
N ILE A 195 -1.87 15.58 0.03
CA ILE A 195 -1.20 14.28 0.11
C ILE A 195 -0.04 14.34 1.10
N PRO A 196 0.34 13.22 1.74
CA PRO A 196 1.61 13.17 2.45
C PRO A 196 2.76 13.44 1.45
N MET A 197 3.78 14.12 1.91
CA MET A 197 4.94 14.47 1.09
C MET A 197 6.03 13.41 1.23
N ASP A 198 6.63 13.03 0.11
CA ASP A 198 7.91 12.32 0.11
C ASP A 198 9.05 13.30 0.45
N LEU A 199 9.63 13.10 1.63
CA LEU A 199 10.74 13.89 2.15
C LEU A 199 12.06 13.13 2.12
N THR A 200 12.17 12.09 1.30
CA THR A 200 13.43 11.40 1.04
C THR A 200 14.48 12.41 0.56
N GLY A 201 15.64 12.44 1.23
CA GLY A 201 16.70 13.43 0.99
C GLY A 201 16.65 14.68 1.90
N VAL A 202 15.68 14.78 2.81
CA VAL A 202 15.74 15.72 3.94
C VAL A 202 16.50 15.07 5.10
N PRO A 203 17.54 15.72 5.68
CA PRO A 203 18.31 15.13 6.78
C PRO A 203 17.41 14.78 7.98
N ALA A 204 17.54 13.56 8.51
CA ALA A 204 16.71 13.09 9.62
C ALA A 204 16.84 14.02 10.86
N GLY A 205 15.71 14.38 11.47
CA GLY A 205 15.66 15.26 12.65
C GLY A 205 15.90 16.75 12.37
N SER A 206 16.09 17.16 11.12
CA SER A 206 16.35 18.56 10.76
C SER A 206 15.10 19.47 10.89
N ILE A 207 13.94 18.95 10.49
CA ILE A 207 12.60 19.51 10.76
C ILE A 207 11.89 18.75 11.88
N LYS A 208 10.92 19.40 12.52
CA LYS A 208 10.05 18.80 13.55
C LYS A 208 8.73 18.33 12.98
N ALA A 209 8.15 19.08 12.04
CA ALA A 209 6.92 18.66 11.39
C ALA A 209 6.79 19.16 9.96
N ALA A 210 6.17 18.35 9.11
CA ALA A 210 5.73 18.77 7.79
C ALA A 210 4.30 18.29 7.49
N SER A 211 3.59 19.04 6.64
CA SER A 211 2.27 18.66 6.17
C SER A 211 1.93 19.29 4.84
N MET A 212 0.85 18.79 4.23
CA MET A 212 0.22 19.42 3.09
C MET A 212 -1.18 19.93 3.44
N ILE A 213 -1.57 21.05 2.84
CA ILE A 213 -2.95 21.55 2.81
C ILE A 213 -3.44 21.66 1.37
N ASP A 214 -4.74 21.74 1.16
CA ASP A 214 -5.31 21.95 -0.17
C ASP A 214 -4.95 23.34 -0.74
N GLY A 215 -5.07 23.49 -2.06
CA GLY A 215 -4.71 24.72 -2.75
C GLY A 215 -5.60 25.91 -2.41
N THR A 216 -6.88 25.70 -2.08
CA THR A 216 -7.81 26.76 -1.71
C THR A 216 -7.44 27.36 -0.35
N THR A 217 -7.19 26.50 0.64
CA THR A 217 -6.70 26.90 1.97
C THR A 217 -5.36 27.61 1.85
N GLY A 218 -4.44 27.08 1.04
CA GLY A 218 -3.17 27.72 0.73
C GLY A 218 -3.33 29.12 0.14
N ALA A 219 -4.19 29.29 -0.87
CA ALA A 219 -4.46 30.58 -1.48
C ALA A 219 -5.03 31.60 -0.47
N THR A 220 -5.94 31.19 0.42
CA THR A 220 -6.43 32.04 1.50
C THR A 220 -5.29 32.52 2.41
N PHE A 221 -4.38 31.63 2.79
CA PHE A 221 -3.25 31.98 3.64
C PHE A 221 -2.28 32.94 2.96
N ILE A 222 -1.93 32.68 1.70
CA ILE A 222 -1.04 33.53 0.93
C ILE A 222 -1.64 34.92 0.68
N ASN A 223 -2.94 35.00 0.38
CA ASN A 223 -3.63 36.28 0.21
C ASN A 223 -3.66 37.09 1.51
N ALA A 224 -3.88 36.45 2.67
CA ALA A 224 -3.81 37.15 3.95
C ALA A 224 -2.42 37.74 4.21
N LEU A 225 -1.35 36.98 3.93
CA LEU A 225 0.03 37.47 4.05
C LEU A 225 0.33 38.61 3.04
N LYS A 226 -0.19 38.51 1.82
CA LYS A 226 -0.09 39.54 0.78
C LYS A 226 -0.72 40.86 1.20
N ASP A 227 -1.86 40.79 1.90
CA ASP A 227 -2.56 41.94 2.45
C ASP A 227 -1.89 42.52 3.70
N GLY A 228 -0.72 42.01 4.11
CA GLY A 228 0.03 42.46 5.28
C GLY A 228 -0.55 41.99 6.62
N LYS A 229 -1.49 41.03 6.60
CA LYS A 229 -2.14 40.52 7.81
C LYS A 229 -1.27 39.48 8.51
N LYS A 230 -1.42 39.38 9.83
CA LYS A 230 -0.74 38.37 10.64
C LYS A 230 -1.53 37.06 10.64
N LEU A 231 -1.08 36.11 9.82
CA LEU A 231 -1.56 34.73 9.87
C LEU A 231 -0.84 33.93 10.97
N THR A 232 -1.60 33.39 11.92
CA THR A 232 -1.10 32.49 12.97
C THR A 232 -1.73 31.12 12.81
N LEU A 233 -0.90 30.07 12.72
CA LEU A 233 -1.35 28.69 12.63
C LEU A 233 -1.22 28.02 14.01
N LYS A 234 -2.32 27.42 14.45
CA LYS A 234 -2.45 26.65 15.69
C LYS A 234 -2.62 25.19 15.33
N MET A 235 -1.50 24.51 15.19
CA MET A 235 -1.44 23.12 14.77
C MET A 235 -1.73 22.20 15.96
N VAL A 236 -2.44 21.12 15.67
CA VAL A 236 -2.77 20.06 16.63
C VAL A 236 -2.27 18.75 16.06
N SER A 237 -1.67 17.90 16.88
CA SER A 237 -1.16 16.61 16.40
C SER A 237 -2.29 15.72 15.86
N PRO A 238 -2.02 14.86 14.86
CA PRO A 238 -3.01 13.91 14.32
C PRO A 238 -3.67 13.02 15.38
N GLN A 239 -3.01 12.82 16.52
CA GLN A 239 -3.50 11.98 17.63
C GLN A 239 -4.48 12.72 18.57
N LYS A 240 -4.63 14.05 18.45
CA LYS A 240 -5.45 14.89 19.35
C LYS A 240 -6.55 15.66 18.62
N THR A 241 -6.82 15.32 17.38
CA THR A 241 -7.85 15.97 16.57
C THR A 241 -8.72 14.94 15.87
N ASP A 242 -9.93 15.36 15.52
CA ASP A 242 -10.76 14.63 14.58
C ASP A 242 -10.07 14.52 13.23
N SER A 243 -10.35 13.41 12.55
CA SER A 243 -9.91 13.13 11.20
C SER A 243 -11.12 12.77 10.33
N GLU A 244 -11.09 13.19 9.08
CA GLU A 244 -12.03 12.76 8.05
C GLU A 244 -11.30 12.02 6.93
N VAL A 245 -12.04 11.17 6.24
CA VAL A 245 -11.52 10.45 5.07
C VAL A 245 -11.92 11.22 3.83
N SER A 246 -10.94 11.52 2.99
CA SER A 246 -11.15 11.98 1.62
C SER A 246 -10.61 10.95 0.65
N THR A 247 -11.19 10.86 -0.55
CA THR A 247 -10.74 9.96 -1.61
C THR A 247 -10.51 10.74 -2.89
N SER A 248 -9.48 10.33 -3.64
CA SER A 248 -9.18 10.88 -4.96
C SER A 248 -8.89 9.76 -5.95
N ASN A 249 -9.24 9.98 -7.22
CA ASN A 249 -8.97 9.01 -8.28
C ASN A 249 -7.45 8.78 -8.42
N ASN A 250 -7.03 7.52 -8.39
CA ASN A 250 -5.67 7.14 -8.74
C ASN A 250 -5.56 6.96 -10.26
N THR A 251 -5.15 8.04 -10.95
CA THR A 251 -5.05 8.06 -12.42
C THR A 251 -3.74 7.53 -12.96
N ILE A 252 -2.78 7.16 -12.11
CA ILE A 252 -1.44 6.73 -12.53
C ILE A 252 -1.33 5.20 -12.46
N THR A 253 -1.65 4.62 -11.30
CA THR A 253 -1.48 3.20 -11.03
C THR A 253 -2.76 2.50 -10.59
N GLY A 254 -3.91 3.20 -10.54
CA GLY A 254 -5.16 2.64 -10.03
C GLY A 254 -5.55 1.35 -10.74
N GLY A 255 -5.69 0.27 -9.98
CA GLY A 255 -6.01 -1.06 -10.48
C GLY A 255 -4.82 -1.85 -11.04
N ALA A 256 -3.63 -1.23 -11.18
CA ALA A 256 -2.41 -1.93 -11.54
C ALA A 256 -1.81 -2.69 -10.35
N LEU A 257 -0.82 -3.53 -10.62
CA LEU A 257 0.03 -4.07 -9.57
C LEU A 257 0.84 -2.94 -8.94
N SER A 258 0.93 -2.96 -7.61
CA SER A 258 1.80 -2.06 -6.89
C SER A 258 3.25 -2.34 -7.29
N THR A 259 4.04 -1.33 -7.63
CA THR A 259 5.43 -1.50 -8.08
C THR A 259 6.32 -2.22 -7.07
N PHE A 260 6.00 -2.13 -5.78
CA PHE A 260 6.71 -2.82 -4.71
C PHE A 260 6.38 -4.32 -4.61
N THR A 261 5.29 -4.83 -5.21
CA THR A 261 4.93 -6.24 -5.01
C THR A 261 6.04 -7.17 -5.49
N SER A 262 6.51 -8.08 -4.64
CA SER A 262 7.59 -9.00 -5.02
C SER A 262 7.16 -9.94 -6.15
N TRP A 263 8.14 -10.32 -6.97
CA TRP A 263 7.92 -11.19 -8.13
C TRP A 263 8.44 -12.58 -7.83
N GLY A 264 7.72 -13.60 -8.32
CA GLY A 264 8.27 -14.93 -8.45
C GLY A 264 9.11 -15.08 -9.73
N PRO A 265 9.16 -16.30 -10.31
CA PRO A 265 8.72 -17.55 -9.70
C PRO A 265 9.58 -17.87 -8.45
N THR A 266 9.35 -19.02 -7.83
CA THR A 266 10.31 -19.57 -6.86
C THR A 266 11.63 -19.92 -7.55
N TRP A 267 12.68 -20.28 -6.79
CA TRP A 267 13.94 -20.76 -7.36
C TRP A 267 13.80 -22.15 -8.00
N GLU A 268 12.70 -22.84 -7.71
CA GLU A 268 12.29 -24.10 -8.34
C GLU A 268 11.35 -23.88 -9.54
N MET A 269 11.22 -22.62 -10.00
CA MET A 269 10.35 -22.22 -11.12
C MET A 269 8.85 -22.43 -10.88
N ASP A 270 8.41 -22.55 -9.62
CA ASP A 270 7.00 -22.57 -9.29
C ASP A 270 6.37 -21.18 -9.42
N THR A 271 5.18 -21.13 -10.02
CA THR A 271 4.45 -19.88 -10.22
C THR A 271 4.06 -19.24 -8.89
N LYS A 272 4.59 -18.04 -8.65
CA LYS A 272 4.25 -17.15 -7.54
C LYS A 272 4.26 -15.70 -8.05
N PRO A 273 3.41 -14.80 -7.51
CA PRO A 273 2.29 -15.08 -6.61
C PRO A 273 1.16 -15.87 -7.29
N GLN A 274 0.18 -16.38 -6.53
CA GLN A 274 -0.97 -17.08 -7.11
C GLN A 274 -1.96 -16.11 -7.77
N PHE A 275 -2.20 -14.98 -7.12
CA PHE A 275 -3.10 -13.89 -7.51
C PHE A 275 -2.86 -12.73 -6.54
N GLY A 276 -3.58 -11.62 -6.67
CA GLY A 276 -3.47 -10.51 -5.72
C GLY A 276 -4.78 -9.81 -5.36
N ALA A 277 -4.67 -8.95 -4.35
CA ALA A 277 -5.77 -8.12 -3.85
C ALA A 277 -5.27 -6.69 -3.65
N VAL A 278 -6.15 -5.78 -3.20
CA VAL A 278 -5.79 -4.37 -2.99
C VAL A 278 -4.86 -4.26 -1.78
N GLY A 279 -3.65 -3.77 -2.01
CA GLY A 279 -2.63 -3.57 -0.98
C GLY A 279 -1.99 -2.19 -1.03
N GLY A 280 -2.18 -1.40 -2.08
CA GLY A 280 -1.73 -0.01 -2.16
C GLY A 280 -2.73 0.96 -1.56
N ASN A 281 -2.29 1.80 -0.62
CA ASN A 281 -3.08 2.86 0.03
C ASN A 281 -4.38 2.34 0.67
N VAL A 282 -4.27 1.36 1.56
CA VAL A 282 -5.41 0.77 2.27
C VAL A 282 -5.65 1.50 3.59
N LEU A 283 -6.83 2.10 3.73
CA LEU A 283 -7.32 2.63 5.00
C LEU A 283 -7.75 1.47 5.91
N SER A 284 -7.20 1.39 7.10
CA SER A 284 -7.61 0.40 8.11
C SER A 284 -7.43 0.91 9.53
N THR A 285 -7.89 0.11 10.49
CA THR A 285 -7.67 0.36 11.92
C THR A 285 -6.19 0.33 12.26
N TYR A 286 -5.79 1.21 13.17
CA TYR A 286 -4.43 1.37 13.66
C TYR A 286 -4.45 1.52 15.20
N PRO A 287 -3.35 1.27 15.92
CA PRO A 287 -3.35 1.47 17.37
C PRO A 287 -3.82 2.88 17.74
N ARG A 288 -4.73 2.99 18.71
CA ARG A 288 -5.33 4.28 19.09
C ARG A 288 -4.29 5.32 19.49
N ALA A 289 -3.26 4.90 20.23
CA ALA A 289 -2.13 5.74 20.62
C ALA A 289 -1.34 6.31 19.42
N LEU A 290 -1.49 5.72 18.23
CA LEU A 290 -0.83 6.11 17.00
C LEU A 290 -1.78 6.74 15.96
N GLY A 291 -3.05 6.98 16.30
CA GLY A 291 -4.01 7.67 15.40
C GLY A 291 -5.29 6.90 15.07
N SER A 292 -5.51 5.71 15.63
CA SER A 292 -6.72 4.86 15.46
C SER A 292 -7.01 4.33 14.06
N TYR A 293 -6.64 5.06 13.02
CA TYR A 293 -6.69 4.68 11.62
C TYR A 293 -5.41 5.14 10.93
N ALA A 294 -5.02 4.40 9.89
CA ALA A 294 -3.90 4.77 9.03
C ALA A 294 -4.19 4.29 7.61
N VAL A 295 -3.59 4.99 6.64
CA VAL A 295 -3.51 4.54 5.25
C VAL A 295 -2.11 3.98 5.06
N LEU A 296 -2.01 2.68 4.81
CA LEU A 296 -0.73 1.98 4.63
C LEU A 296 -0.73 1.22 3.31
N SER A 297 0.47 0.92 2.82
CA SER A 297 0.69 0.16 1.60
C SER A 297 1.56 -1.07 1.86
N GLY A 298 1.27 -2.16 1.16
CA GLY A 298 2.06 -3.38 1.19
C GLY A 298 1.25 -4.60 0.79
N THR A 299 1.93 -5.68 0.39
CA THR A 299 1.31 -7.01 0.29
C THR A 299 0.77 -7.49 1.65
N SER A 300 1.28 -6.90 2.75
CA SER A 300 0.74 -7.04 4.09
C SER A 300 -0.72 -6.58 4.24
N MET A 301 -1.22 -5.70 3.36
CA MET A 301 -2.60 -5.22 3.36
C MET A 301 -3.49 -6.04 2.42
N SER A 302 -2.95 -6.55 1.31
CA SER A 302 -3.68 -7.43 0.39
C SER A 302 -3.90 -8.83 0.98
N CYS A 303 -2.94 -9.36 1.72
CA CYS A 303 -3.01 -10.68 2.36
C CYS A 303 -4.27 -10.89 3.26
N PRO A 304 -4.57 -10.02 4.24
CA PRO A 304 -5.77 -10.18 5.07
C PRO A 304 -7.07 -9.93 4.28
N GLN A 305 -7.03 -9.12 3.21
CA GLN A 305 -8.19 -8.95 2.34
C GLN A 305 -8.55 -10.27 1.66
N THR A 306 -7.57 -11.00 1.15
CA THR A 306 -7.80 -12.34 0.59
C THR A 306 -8.35 -13.30 1.63
N ALA A 307 -7.86 -13.31 2.87
CA ALA A 307 -8.41 -14.15 3.92
C ALA A 307 -9.91 -13.87 4.16
N GLY A 308 -10.32 -12.60 4.16
CA GLY A 308 -11.73 -12.21 4.20
C GLY A 308 -12.54 -12.73 2.99
N ILE A 309 -11.97 -12.66 1.78
CA ILE A 309 -12.61 -13.19 0.56
C ILE A 309 -12.77 -14.71 0.67
N ILE A 310 -11.78 -15.44 1.18
CA ILE A 310 -11.89 -16.90 1.40
C ILE A 310 -13.03 -17.22 2.37
N ALA A 311 -13.19 -16.46 3.44
CA ALA A 311 -14.32 -16.62 4.36
C ALA A 311 -15.67 -16.40 3.67
N LEU A 312 -15.78 -15.41 2.78
CA LEU A 312 -17.00 -15.16 2.00
C LEU A 312 -17.28 -16.27 0.97
N ILE A 313 -16.24 -16.81 0.32
CA ILE A 313 -16.38 -17.97 -0.57
C ILE A 313 -16.88 -19.19 0.21
N HIS A 314 -16.40 -19.38 1.45
CA HIS A 314 -16.89 -20.43 2.32
C HIS A 314 -18.40 -20.29 2.59
N GLU A 315 -18.90 -19.09 2.91
CA GLU A 315 -20.34 -18.87 3.14
C GLU A 315 -21.20 -19.29 1.93
N VAL A 316 -20.69 -19.12 0.70
CA VAL A 316 -21.40 -19.49 -0.52
C VAL A 316 -21.25 -20.99 -0.85
N ARG A 317 -20.05 -21.55 -0.65
CA ARG A 317 -19.69 -22.88 -1.18
C ARG A 317 -19.60 -23.98 -0.11
N GLY A 318 -19.66 -23.63 1.17
CA GLY A 318 -19.64 -24.56 2.31
C GLY A 318 -18.34 -25.33 2.49
N THR A 319 -17.22 -24.85 1.94
CA THR A 319 -15.93 -25.56 1.97
C THR A 319 -14.76 -24.63 2.25
N TYR A 320 -13.74 -25.15 2.94
CA TYR A 320 -12.42 -24.52 3.11
C TYR A 320 -11.33 -25.27 2.34
N ASP A 321 -11.69 -26.17 1.41
CA ASP A 321 -10.72 -26.93 0.61
C ASP A 321 -9.71 -25.98 -0.09
N PRO A 322 -8.43 -25.98 0.33
CA PRO A 322 -7.48 -24.97 -0.12
C PRO A 322 -7.20 -25.04 -1.62
N GLU A 323 -7.17 -26.25 -2.19
CA GLU A 323 -6.91 -26.44 -3.61
C GLU A 323 -8.06 -25.85 -4.45
N LEU A 324 -9.31 -26.20 -4.13
CA LEU A 324 -10.48 -25.64 -4.80
C LEU A 324 -10.54 -24.11 -4.67
N ILE A 325 -10.29 -23.56 -3.48
CA ILE A 325 -10.32 -22.10 -3.25
C ILE A 325 -9.24 -21.39 -4.07
N GLN A 326 -8.01 -21.90 -4.07
CA GLN A 326 -6.91 -21.32 -4.83
C GLN A 326 -7.18 -21.38 -6.34
N ASN A 327 -7.73 -22.50 -6.82
CA ASN A 327 -8.16 -22.70 -8.20
C ASN A 327 -9.26 -21.70 -8.60
N LEU A 328 -10.30 -21.54 -7.77
CA LEU A 328 -11.40 -20.60 -8.01
C LEU A 328 -10.90 -19.15 -8.07
N LEU A 329 -10.04 -18.76 -7.12
CA LEU A 329 -9.50 -17.41 -7.04
C LEU A 329 -8.57 -17.10 -8.22
N SER A 330 -7.68 -18.02 -8.60
CA SER A 330 -6.77 -17.82 -9.74
C SER A 330 -7.53 -17.78 -11.07
N ALA A 331 -8.41 -18.76 -11.32
CA ALA A 331 -9.08 -18.91 -12.61
C ALA A 331 -10.12 -17.82 -12.90
N ASN A 332 -10.66 -17.16 -11.87
CA ASN A 332 -11.63 -16.07 -12.01
C ASN A 332 -11.03 -14.70 -11.68
N ALA A 333 -9.72 -14.60 -11.45
CA ALA A 333 -9.06 -13.32 -11.29
C ALA A 333 -9.04 -12.54 -12.61
N ASN A 334 -8.91 -11.21 -12.50
CA ASN A 334 -8.85 -10.31 -13.64
C ASN A 334 -7.40 -9.86 -13.91
N PRO A 335 -6.72 -10.39 -14.94
CA PRO A 335 -5.37 -9.96 -15.30
C PRO A 335 -5.34 -8.48 -15.66
N GLN A 336 -4.31 -7.78 -15.19
CA GLN A 336 -4.12 -6.36 -15.45
C GLN A 336 -2.98 -6.11 -16.43
N LEU A 337 -3.03 -4.97 -17.11
CA LEU A 337 -1.94 -4.47 -17.93
C LEU A 337 -0.74 -4.10 -17.06
N PHE A 338 0.46 -4.25 -17.61
CA PHE A 338 1.69 -3.88 -16.93
C PHE A 338 1.75 -2.36 -16.71
N ASN A 339 2.16 -1.95 -15.51
CA ASN A 339 2.39 -0.56 -15.16
C ASN A 339 3.73 -0.45 -14.41
N ASP A 340 4.58 0.48 -14.83
CA ASP A 340 5.92 0.68 -14.25
C ASP A 340 5.94 1.68 -13.06
N GLY A 341 4.77 2.08 -12.58
CA GLY A 341 4.57 3.14 -11.59
C GLY A 341 4.31 4.51 -12.20
N THR A 342 4.43 4.64 -13.53
CA THR A 342 4.25 5.92 -14.24
C THR A 342 3.20 5.85 -15.34
N LYS A 343 3.05 4.70 -16.01
CA LYS A 343 2.08 4.49 -17.08
C LYS A 343 1.72 3.03 -17.27
N PHE A 344 0.58 2.79 -17.90
CA PHE A 344 0.19 1.47 -18.40
C PHE A 344 0.80 1.18 -19.77
N TYR A 345 1.16 -0.07 -19.99
CA TYR A 345 1.60 -0.62 -21.27
C TYR A 345 0.47 -1.45 -21.89
N ASP A 346 0.57 -1.75 -23.18
CA ASP A 346 -0.44 -2.48 -23.97
C ASP A 346 -0.33 -4.01 -23.85
N PHE A 347 0.49 -4.51 -22.93
CA PHE A 347 0.64 -5.92 -22.62
C PHE A 347 0.29 -6.20 -21.15
N LEU A 348 -0.11 -7.44 -20.86
CA LEU A 348 -0.42 -7.89 -19.52
C LEU A 348 0.83 -7.85 -18.63
N ALA A 349 0.64 -7.54 -17.34
CA ALA A 349 1.67 -7.79 -16.36
C ALA A 349 2.08 -9.28 -16.41
N PRO A 350 3.36 -9.60 -16.27
CA PRO A 350 3.81 -10.97 -16.44
C PRO A 350 3.30 -11.85 -15.28
N VAL A 351 3.08 -13.14 -15.55
CA VAL A 351 2.59 -14.12 -14.56
C VAL A 351 3.44 -14.13 -13.28
N PRO A 352 4.79 -14.08 -13.33
CA PRO A 352 5.63 -13.94 -12.13
C PRO A 352 5.34 -12.71 -11.25
N GLN A 353 4.67 -11.68 -11.75
CA GLN A 353 4.26 -10.52 -10.96
C GLN A 353 2.82 -10.66 -10.46
N GLN A 354 1.91 -11.14 -11.31
CA GLN A 354 0.46 -11.05 -11.06
C GLN A 354 -0.27 -12.35 -10.76
N GLY A 355 0.35 -13.50 -11.02
CA GLY A 355 -0.33 -14.79 -10.97
C GLY A 355 -1.55 -14.79 -11.91
N GLY A 356 -2.70 -15.21 -11.40
CA GLY A 356 -3.99 -15.15 -12.12
C GLY A 356 -4.56 -13.74 -12.31
N GLY A 357 -4.09 -12.74 -11.56
CA GLY A 357 -4.58 -11.36 -11.62
C GLY A 357 -5.22 -10.85 -10.32
N LEU A 358 -6.02 -9.78 -10.43
CA LEU A 358 -6.76 -9.19 -9.32
C LEU A 358 -8.02 -10.03 -9.01
N ILE A 359 -8.12 -10.52 -7.78
CA ILE A 359 -9.25 -11.38 -7.33
C ILE A 359 -10.61 -10.73 -7.65
N GLN A 360 -11.50 -11.50 -8.29
CA GLN A 360 -12.92 -11.18 -8.42
C GLN A 360 -13.73 -12.06 -7.45
N ALA A 361 -14.00 -11.55 -6.24
CA ALA A 361 -14.57 -12.34 -5.15
C ALA A 361 -15.95 -12.95 -5.49
N TYR A 362 -16.82 -12.17 -6.13
CA TYR A 362 -18.15 -12.64 -6.53
C TYR A 362 -18.05 -13.75 -7.59
N ASP A 363 -17.25 -13.53 -8.64
CA ASP A 363 -17.09 -14.50 -9.71
C ASP A 363 -16.50 -15.82 -9.19
N ALA A 364 -15.47 -15.75 -8.32
CA ALA A 364 -14.90 -16.93 -7.68
C ALA A 364 -15.91 -17.69 -6.78
N ALA A 365 -16.76 -16.98 -6.05
CA ALA A 365 -17.75 -17.61 -5.17
C ALA A 365 -18.83 -18.37 -5.97
N TYR A 366 -19.30 -17.78 -7.08
CA TYR A 366 -20.42 -18.30 -7.87
C TYR A 366 -20.02 -19.06 -9.14
N ALA A 367 -18.72 -19.19 -9.42
CA ALA A 367 -18.24 -19.93 -10.59
C ALA A 367 -18.76 -21.38 -10.62
N THR A 368 -19.31 -21.75 -11.77
CA THR A 368 -19.75 -23.12 -12.10
C THR A 368 -18.77 -23.83 -13.02
N THR A 369 -17.82 -23.11 -13.62
CA THR A 369 -16.67 -23.72 -14.30
C THR A 369 -15.49 -23.76 -13.34
N LEU A 370 -15.05 -24.97 -13.00
CA LEU A 370 -13.89 -25.21 -12.16
C LEU A 370 -12.69 -25.57 -13.04
N LEU A 371 -11.65 -24.74 -13.00
CA LEU A 371 -10.37 -24.97 -13.66
C LEU A 371 -9.32 -25.39 -12.62
N SER A 372 -8.53 -26.41 -12.94
CA SER A 372 -7.42 -26.87 -12.08
C SER A 372 -6.25 -27.37 -12.94
N PRO A 373 -4.99 -27.18 -12.52
CA PRO A 373 -4.55 -26.47 -11.31
C PRO A 373 -4.64 -24.93 -11.46
N SER A 374 -4.29 -24.20 -10.41
CA SER A 374 -4.34 -22.73 -10.35
C SER A 374 -3.27 -22.05 -11.22
N SER A 375 -2.22 -22.77 -11.60
CA SER A 375 -1.10 -22.29 -12.41
C SER A 375 -0.39 -23.47 -13.07
N LEU A 376 0.30 -23.20 -14.18
CA LEU A 376 1.05 -24.19 -14.96
C LEU A 376 2.54 -23.81 -14.95
N SER A 377 3.38 -24.59 -14.27
CA SER A 377 4.83 -24.40 -14.20
C SER A 377 5.54 -25.42 -15.10
N PHE A 378 6.32 -24.95 -16.06
CA PHE A 378 7.13 -25.80 -16.95
C PHE A 378 8.50 -26.20 -16.35
N ASN A 379 8.83 -25.65 -15.19
CA ASN A 379 10.10 -25.79 -14.48
C ASN A 379 11.32 -25.25 -15.24
N ASP A 380 12.52 -25.46 -14.68
CA ASP A 380 13.78 -25.10 -15.31
C ASP A 380 14.20 -26.12 -16.39
N THR A 381 15.35 -25.89 -17.03
CA THR A 381 15.85 -26.78 -18.09
C THR A 381 16.18 -28.19 -17.58
N ASP A 382 16.61 -28.33 -16.32
CA ASP A 382 17.02 -29.60 -15.73
C ASP A 382 15.82 -30.46 -15.29
N HIS A 383 14.71 -29.82 -14.91
CA HIS A 383 13.46 -30.44 -14.44
C HIS A 383 12.27 -30.15 -15.36
N PHE A 384 12.53 -29.84 -16.63
CA PHE A 384 11.54 -29.39 -17.61
C PHE A 384 10.37 -30.37 -17.75
N VAL A 385 9.15 -29.84 -17.70
CA VAL A 385 7.92 -30.62 -17.90
C VAL A 385 7.36 -30.33 -19.28
N GLU A 386 7.62 -31.22 -20.23
CA GLU A 386 7.23 -31.03 -21.64
C GLU A 386 5.72 -30.85 -21.85
N THR A 387 4.89 -31.53 -21.05
CA THR A 387 3.44 -31.47 -21.18
C THR A 387 2.76 -31.26 -19.84
N LEU A 388 2.01 -30.17 -19.74
CA LEU A 388 1.15 -29.88 -18.61
C LEU A 388 -0.31 -30.16 -18.96
N LYS A 389 -1.08 -30.57 -17.96
CA LYS A 389 -2.51 -30.87 -18.09
C LYS A 389 -3.30 -29.95 -17.18
N PHE A 390 -4.46 -29.53 -17.65
CA PHE A 390 -5.47 -28.89 -16.82
C PHE A 390 -6.81 -29.59 -17.02
N LYS A 391 -7.68 -29.48 -16.00
CA LYS A 391 -9.03 -30.01 -16.01
C LYS A 391 -10.01 -28.85 -15.92
N LEU A 392 -10.96 -28.84 -16.86
CA LEU A 392 -12.17 -28.01 -16.81
C LEU A 392 -13.36 -28.88 -16.41
N GLN A 393 -14.08 -28.47 -15.38
CA GLN A 393 -15.30 -29.13 -14.92
C GLN A 393 -16.45 -28.13 -14.87
N ASN A 394 -17.51 -28.40 -15.60
CA ASN A 394 -18.77 -27.67 -15.50
C ASN A 394 -19.65 -28.31 -14.41
N THR A 395 -20.01 -27.55 -13.39
CA THR A 395 -20.94 -27.94 -12.31
C THR A 395 -22.33 -27.34 -12.49
N ASP A 396 -22.59 -26.61 -13.58
CA ASP A 396 -23.92 -26.13 -13.93
C ASP A 396 -24.76 -27.26 -14.54
N SER A 397 -26.08 -27.15 -14.36
CA SER A 397 -27.10 -27.92 -15.09
C SER A 397 -27.07 -27.69 -16.61
N LYS A 398 -26.56 -26.54 -17.06
CA LYS A 398 -26.52 -26.15 -18.48
C LYS A 398 -25.23 -26.59 -19.15
N LYS A 399 -25.32 -26.98 -20.42
CA LYS A 399 -24.14 -27.25 -21.26
C LYS A 399 -23.39 -25.95 -21.56
N ILE A 400 -22.08 -25.93 -21.36
CA ILE A 400 -21.18 -24.81 -21.66
C ILE A 400 -20.23 -25.23 -22.79
N THR A 401 -19.97 -24.31 -23.73
CA THR A 401 -18.96 -24.46 -24.78
C THR A 401 -17.83 -23.47 -24.51
N TYR A 402 -16.59 -23.96 -24.47
CA TYR A 402 -15.41 -23.14 -24.19
C TYR A 402 -14.62 -22.86 -25.47
N LYS A 403 -14.09 -21.64 -25.59
CA LYS A 403 -13.04 -21.29 -26.54
C LYS A 403 -11.77 -21.04 -25.75
N ILE A 404 -10.73 -21.83 -26.02
CA ILE A 404 -9.44 -21.74 -25.33
C ILE A 404 -8.47 -21.02 -26.26
N THR A 405 -7.78 -20.02 -25.72
CA THR A 405 -6.75 -19.25 -26.42
C THR A 405 -5.53 -19.12 -25.51
N HIS A 406 -4.35 -18.99 -26.09
CA HIS A 406 -3.10 -18.74 -25.39
C HIS A 406 -2.50 -17.44 -25.93
N ALA A 407 -2.14 -16.53 -25.02
CA ALA A 407 -1.43 -15.30 -25.33
C ALA A 407 -0.02 -15.44 -24.74
N PRO A 408 1.00 -15.71 -25.57
CA PRO A 408 2.38 -15.88 -25.13
C PRO A 408 3.00 -14.58 -24.61
#